data_AF-A0A7V8ZEK2-F1
#
_entry.id   AF-A0A7V8ZEK2-F1
#
_cell.length_a   1.000
_cell.length_b   1.000
_cell.length_c   1.000
_cell.angle_alpha   90.00
_cell.angle_beta   90.00
_cell.angle_gamma   90.00
#
_symmetry.space_group_name_H-M   'P 1'
#
loop_
_entity.id
_entity.type
_entity.pdbx_description
1 polymer ?
#
loop_
_entity_poly.entity_id
_entity_poly.type
_entity_poly.pdbx_seq_one_letter_code
_entity_poly.pdbx_strand_id
1 'polypeptide(L)'
;MESGIDPLREIEALVAFDERSPGSDSERRAAIHLKARLEALGREARLEATSVWPNWALTHALHALLAVVGGLVAVAEPIAGSVLVLVALVSTFGDLNGSFLLLRRLTGRRASQNVWSPERRERAGALVLVAHYDAGRSGTVYDPRLRERLAATPRGLRPPLGPLAVVFWAIVLVLASGIARIAGLDAAALTVAQFVPTVVLIASIPLLLDIELSDVVPGANENASGVATVLALAERFGGRLEHFDLHVVLSGGE
;
A
#
# COMPACT_ATOMS: atom_id res chain seq x y z
N MET A 1 -31.22 11.69 22.58
CA MET A 1 -30.65 12.20 21.32
C MET A 1 -29.15 12.38 21.57
N GLU A 2 -28.39 11.28 21.49
CA GLU A 2 -26.92 11.34 21.51
C GLU A 2 -26.49 11.88 20.14
N SER A 3 -26.46 13.20 19.98
CA SER A 3 -26.21 13.85 18.67
C SER A 3 -24.74 14.14 18.42
N GLY A 4 -23.84 13.42 19.09
CA GLY A 4 -22.39 13.56 18.97
C GLY A 4 -21.79 12.38 18.20
N ILE A 5 -20.67 12.59 17.50
CA ILE A 5 -19.84 11.49 17.01
C ILE A 5 -19.31 10.70 18.22
N ASP A 6 -19.76 9.46 18.35
CA ASP A 6 -19.15 8.48 19.25
C ASP A 6 -18.10 7.68 18.47
N PRO A 7 -16.80 7.89 18.71
CA PRO A 7 -15.75 7.26 17.92
C PRO A 7 -15.81 5.74 17.93
N LEU A 8 -16.21 5.12 19.05
CA LEU A 8 -16.24 3.65 19.14
C LEU A 8 -17.34 3.09 18.24
N ARG A 9 -18.53 3.71 18.26
CA ARG A 9 -19.62 3.33 17.36
C ARG A 9 -19.30 3.59 15.91
N GLU A 10 -18.58 4.65 15.57
CA GLU A 10 -18.15 4.88 14.17
C GLU A 10 -17.15 3.82 13.70
N ILE A 11 -16.24 3.38 14.57
CA ILE A 11 -15.32 2.27 14.26
C ILE A 11 -16.12 1.00 14.01
N GLU A 12 -17.04 0.64 14.90
CA GLU A 12 -17.91 -0.54 14.76
C GLU A 12 -18.75 -0.48 13.48
N ALA A 13 -19.32 0.68 13.15
CA ALA A 13 -20.11 0.88 11.94
C ALA A 13 -19.27 0.69 10.67
N LEU A 14 -18.03 1.18 10.65
CA LEU A 14 -17.12 0.99 9.52
C LEU A 14 -16.63 -0.45 9.39
N VAL A 15 -16.33 -1.09 10.52
CA VAL A 15 -15.91 -2.50 10.58
C VAL A 15 -17.03 -3.44 10.14
N ALA A 16 -18.30 -3.06 10.33
CA ALA A 16 -19.45 -3.87 9.92
C ALA A 16 -19.61 -4.02 8.40
N PHE A 17 -18.88 -3.23 7.59
CA PHE A 17 -18.80 -3.47 6.15
C PHE A 17 -17.76 -4.56 5.88
N ASP A 18 -18.24 -5.76 5.54
CA ASP A 18 -17.36 -6.88 5.17
C ASP A 18 -16.50 -6.56 3.95
N GLU A 19 -15.20 -6.85 4.02
CA GLU A 19 -14.26 -6.78 2.90
C GLU A 19 -14.19 -5.43 2.15
N ARG A 20 -13.96 -4.33 2.87
CA ARG A 20 -13.75 -2.98 2.27
C ARG A 20 -12.41 -2.81 1.53
N SER A 21 -12.04 -3.78 0.71
CA SER A 21 -10.86 -3.68 -0.15
C SER A 21 -11.02 -2.59 -1.22
N PRO A 22 -9.91 -2.02 -1.73
CA PRO A 22 -9.99 -0.97 -2.73
C PRO A 22 -10.67 -1.41 -4.03
N GLY A 23 -11.66 -0.63 -4.48
CA GLY A 23 -12.48 -0.88 -5.65
C GLY A 23 -13.61 -1.89 -5.46
N SER A 24 -13.87 -2.35 -4.22
CA SER A 24 -14.96 -3.27 -3.88
C SER A 24 -16.31 -2.58 -3.72
N ASP A 25 -17.40 -3.35 -3.81
CA ASP A 25 -18.73 -2.82 -3.51
C ASP A 25 -18.89 -2.42 -2.05
N SER A 26 -18.19 -3.10 -1.13
CA SER A 26 -18.19 -2.76 0.29
C SER A 26 -17.49 -1.44 0.58
N GLU A 27 -16.34 -1.18 -0.06
CA GLU A 27 -15.71 0.16 -0.05
C GLU A 27 -16.70 1.21 -0.58
N ARG A 28 -17.42 0.91 -1.66
CA ARG A 28 -18.42 1.86 -2.20
C ARG A 28 -19.51 2.21 -1.21
N ARG A 29 -20.08 1.21 -0.54
CA ARG A 29 -21.11 1.40 0.49
C ARG A 29 -20.57 2.18 1.69
N ALA A 30 -19.34 1.92 2.10
CA ALA A 30 -18.69 2.64 3.18
C ALA A 30 -18.48 4.13 2.84
N ALA A 31 -18.09 4.46 1.60
CA ALA A 31 -17.96 5.85 1.18
C ALA A 31 -19.31 6.59 1.19
N ILE A 32 -20.38 5.92 0.75
CA ILE A 32 -21.75 6.48 0.79
C ILE A 32 -22.17 6.73 2.24
N HIS A 33 -21.90 5.79 3.13
CA HIS A 33 -22.13 5.95 4.57
C HIS A 33 -21.38 7.16 5.11
N LEU A 34 -20.08 7.28 4.85
CA LEU A 34 -19.24 8.38 5.34
C LEU A 34 -19.65 9.74 4.78
N LYS A 35 -20.05 9.80 3.50
CA LYS A 35 -20.67 11.00 2.93
C LYS A 35 -21.91 11.41 3.74
N ALA A 36 -22.81 10.46 4.02
CA ALA A 36 -24.02 10.73 4.80
C ALA A 36 -23.70 11.16 6.24
N ARG A 37 -22.64 10.61 6.86
CA ARG A 37 -22.17 11.05 8.19
C ARG A 37 -21.73 12.52 8.17
N LEU A 38 -20.94 12.92 7.19
CA LEU A 38 -20.50 14.33 7.05
C LEU A 38 -21.68 15.27 6.75
N GLU A 39 -22.65 14.85 5.94
CA GLU A 39 -23.87 15.61 5.68
C GLU A 39 -24.74 15.77 6.94
N ALA A 40 -24.83 14.74 7.78
CA ALA A 40 -25.52 14.81 9.06
C ALA A 40 -24.86 15.79 10.06
N LEU A 41 -23.55 16.06 9.91
CA LEU A 41 -22.84 17.12 10.63
C LEU A 41 -23.08 18.52 10.03
N GLY A 42 -23.94 18.66 9.02
CA GLY A 42 -24.22 19.92 8.34
C GLY A 42 -23.13 20.35 7.36
N ARG A 43 -22.26 19.44 6.93
CA ARG A 43 -21.16 19.74 5.99
C ARG A 43 -21.54 19.35 4.55
N GLU A 44 -21.03 20.09 3.58
CA GLU A 44 -21.01 19.64 2.18
C GLU A 44 -20.09 18.41 2.08
N ALA A 45 -20.53 17.34 1.42
CA ALA A 45 -19.70 16.17 1.15
C ALA A 45 -19.95 15.63 -0.26
N ARG A 46 -18.89 15.26 -0.97
CA ARG A 46 -18.95 14.70 -2.33
C ARG A 46 -18.07 13.48 -2.45
N LEU A 47 -18.45 12.58 -3.35
CA LEU A 47 -17.62 11.46 -3.76
C LEU A 47 -16.76 11.89 -4.96
N GLU A 48 -15.46 11.68 -4.86
CA GLU A 48 -14.50 11.95 -5.93
C GLU A 48 -13.97 10.63 -6.46
N ALA A 49 -14.29 10.31 -7.72
CA ALA A 49 -13.86 9.05 -8.32
C ALA A 49 -12.34 9.00 -8.51
N THR A 50 -11.72 7.91 -8.08
CA THR A 50 -10.29 7.65 -8.23
C THR A 50 -10.05 6.33 -8.94
N SER A 51 -8.82 6.11 -9.39
CA SER A 51 -8.44 4.85 -10.02
C SER A 51 -7.26 4.23 -9.28
N VAL A 52 -7.42 2.97 -8.89
CA VAL A 52 -6.51 2.27 -7.99
C VAL A 52 -6.11 0.91 -8.60
N TRP A 53 -5.03 0.35 -8.09
CA TRP A 53 -4.47 -0.93 -8.52
C TRP A 53 -4.35 -1.85 -7.30
N PRO A 54 -5.46 -2.48 -6.87
CA PRO A 54 -5.54 -3.13 -5.55
C PRO A 54 -4.59 -4.33 -5.39
N ASN A 55 -4.23 -4.98 -6.49
CA ASN A 55 -3.44 -6.20 -6.52
C ASN A 55 -1.93 -5.91 -6.47
N TRP A 56 -1.50 -5.07 -5.51
CA TRP A 56 -0.12 -4.65 -5.37
C TRP A 56 0.80 -5.82 -4.99
N ALA A 57 0.31 -6.75 -4.16
CA ALA A 57 1.08 -7.89 -3.69
C ALA A 57 1.35 -8.85 -4.86
N LEU A 58 0.33 -9.17 -5.65
CA LEU A 58 0.51 -9.91 -6.91
C LEU A 58 1.51 -9.21 -7.86
N THR A 59 1.44 -7.89 -7.98
CA THR A 59 2.36 -7.13 -8.86
C THR A 59 3.82 -7.31 -8.42
N HIS A 60 4.09 -7.19 -7.12
CA HIS A 60 5.44 -7.37 -6.59
C HIS A 60 5.91 -8.84 -6.66
N ALA A 61 4.99 -9.80 -6.58
CA ALA A 61 5.29 -11.21 -6.83
C ALA A 61 5.72 -11.43 -8.29
N LEU A 62 5.07 -10.74 -9.25
CA LEU A 62 5.47 -10.76 -10.66
C LEU A 62 6.83 -10.08 -10.89
N HIS A 63 7.14 -8.98 -10.18
CA HIS A 63 8.48 -8.36 -10.23
C HIS A 63 9.56 -9.33 -9.74
N ALA A 64 9.33 -9.96 -8.58
CA ALA A 64 10.26 -10.93 -8.02
C ALA A 64 10.44 -12.13 -8.94
N LEU A 65 9.35 -12.66 -9.50
CA LEU A 65 9.39 -13.77 -10.46
C LEU A 65 10.18 -13.39 -11.73
N LEU A 66 9.92 -12.22 -12.31
CA LEU A 66 10.63 -11.75 -13.49
C LEU A 66 12.13 -11.57 -13.23
N ALA A 67 12.50 -11.06 -12.06
CA ALA A 67 13.89 -10.95 -11.65
C ALA A 67 14.57 -12.31 -11.42
N VAL A 68 13.87 -13.29 -10.84
CA VAL A 68 14.38 -14.67 -10.69
C VAL A 68 14.60 -15.31 -12.06
N VAL A 69 13.60 -15.25 -12.95
CA VAL A 69 13.71 -15.79 -14.32
C VAL A 69 14.84 -15.10 -15.08
N GLY A 70 14.92 -13.77 -15.02
CA GLY A 70 15.99 -13.00 -15.65
C GLY A 70 17.38 -13.37 -15.10
N GLY A 71 17.50 -13.54 -13.79
CA GLY A 71 18.73 -13.99 -13.14
C GLY A 71 19.17 -15.39 -13.57
N LEU A 72 18.23 -16.32 -13.76
CA LEU A 72 18.52 -17.66 -14.27
C LEU A 72 18.93 -17.63 -15.75
N VAL A 73 18.21 -16.87 -16.58
CA VAL A 73 18.55 -16.68 -18.00
C VAL A 73 19.94 -16.05 -18.15
N ALA A 74 20.33 -15.14 -17.26
CA ALA A 74 21.63 -14.48 -17.29
C ALA A 74 22.83 -15.43 -17.10
N VAL A 75 22.60 -16.67 -16.63
CA VAL A 75 23.66 -17.70 -16.53
C VAL A 75 24.04 -18.23 -17.91
N ALA A 76 23.06 -18.41 -18.81
CA ALA A 76 23.29 -18.90 -20.17
C ALA A 76 23.44 -17.74 -21.18
N GLU A 77 22.62 -16.70 -21.05
CA GLU A 77 22.53 -15.55 -21.94
C GLU A 77 22.61 -14.26 -21.10
N PRO A 78 23.82 -13.78 -20.73
CA PRO A 78 24.01 -12.69 -19.78
C PRO A 78 23.28 -11.41 -20.15
N ILE A 79 23.27 -11.05 -21.44
CA ILE A 79 22.60 -9.84 -21.95
C ILE A 79 21.08 -9.98 -21.82
N ALA A 80 20.50 -11.06 -22.37
CA ALA A 80 19.06 -11.26 -22.36
C ALA A 80 18.50 -11.35 -20.93
N GLY A 81 19.19 -12.09 -20.05
CA GLY A 81 18.80 -12.20 -18.65
C GLY A 81 18.89 -10.87 -17.90
N SER A 82 19.98 -10.12 -18.08
CA SER A 82 20.13 -8.80 -17.45
C SER A 82 19.08 -7.80 -17.91
N VAL A 83 18.65 -7.86 -19.17
CA VAL A 83 17.54 -7.04 -19.68
C VAL A 83 16.23 -7.37 -18.96
N LEU A 84 15.91 -8.64 -18.73
CA LEU A 84 14.71 -9.04 -17.98
C LEU A 84 14.74 -8.50 -16.54
N VAL A 85 15.89 -8.63 -15.86
CA VAL A 85 16.06 -8.11 -14.49
C VAL A 85 15.98 -6.58 -14.47
N LEU A 86 16.53 -5.90 -15.48
CA LEU A 86 16.41 -4.45 -15.62
C LEU A 86 14.96 -4.00 -15.79
N VAL A 87 14.17 -4.71 -16.61
CA VAL A 87 12.72 -4.43 -16.76
C VAL A 87 11.99 -4.61 -15.43
N ALA A 88 12.29 -5.68 -14.67
CA ALA A 88 11.75 -5.87 -13.33
C ALA A 88 12.12 -4.69 -12.41
N LEU A 89 13.40 -4.31 -12.36
CA LEU A 89 13.91 -3.23 -11.52
C LEU A 89 13.26 -1.88 -11.85
N VAL A 90 13.24 -1.51 -13.13
CA VAL A 90 12.64 -0.25 -13.60
C VAL A 90 11.15 -0.24 -13.27
N SER A 91 10.45 -1.36 -13.49
CA SER A 91 9.04 -1.43 -13.12
C SER A 91 8.81 -1.34 -11.62
N THR A 92 9.61 -2.00 -10.78
CA THR A 92 9.50 -1.91 -9.31
C THR A 92 9.83 -0.51 -8.81
N PHE A 93 10.84 0.14 -9.39
CA PHE A 93 11.19 1.53 -9.06
C PHE A 93 10.04 2.50 -9.37
N GLY A 94 9.43 2.36 -10.55
CA GLY A 94 8.29 3.18 -10.94
C GLY A 94 7.08 2.97 -10.03
N ASP A 95 6.87 1.73 -9.58
CA ASP A 95 5.80 1.34 -8.67
C ASP A 95 5.99 1.95 -7.27
N LEU A 96 7.16 1.75 -6.66
CA LEU A 96 7.46 2.22 -5.30
C LEU A 96 7.48 3.76 -5.18
N ASN A 97 7.81 4.48 -6.25
CA ASN A 97 7.82 5.94 -6.25
C ASN A 97 6.55 6.56 -6.89
N GLY A 98 5.56 5.74 -7.24
CA GLY A 98 4.32 6.20 -7.88
C GLY A 98 4.52 6.91 -9.23
N SER A 99 5.67 6.74 -9.89
CA SER A 99 6.02 7.47 -11.12
C SER A 99 5.39 6.85 -12.37
N PHE A 100 5.41 5.53 -12.49
CA PHE A 100 4.76 4.80 -13.59
C PHE A 100 4.50 3.34 -13.18
N LEU A 101 3.44 2.77 -13.73
CA LEU A 101 2.89 1.49 -13.27
C LEU A 101 2.95 0.44 -14.39
N LEU A 102 4.15 -0.05 -14.73
CA LEU A 102 4.34 -0.94 -15.89
C LEU A 102 3.70 -2.32 -15.68
N LEU A 103 4.19 -3.10 -14.71
CA LEU A 103 3.65 -4.44 -14.44
C LEU A 103 2.25 -4.43 -13.81
N ARG A 104 1.86 -3.36 -13.11
CA ARG A 104 0.49 -3.23 -12.59
C ARG A 104 -0.57 -3.29 -13.68
N ARG A 105 -0.25 -2.92 -14.92
CA ARG A 105 -1.17 -3.06 -16.07
C ARG A 105 -1.67 -4.50 -16.26
N LEU A 106 -0.89 -5.49 -15.84
CA LEU A 106 -1.25 -6.90 -15.90
C LEU A 106 -2.20 -7.33 -14.77
N THR A 107 -2.16 -6.63 -13.63
CA THR A 107 -2.93 -6.98 -12.42
C THR A 107 -4.26 -6.24 -12.31
N GLY A 108 -4.52 -5.32 -13.25
CA GLY A 108 -5.85 -4.75 -13.48
C GLY A 108 -6.14 -3.52 -12.63
N ARG A 109 -6.88 -2.60 -13.24
CA ARG A 109 -7.26 -1.31 -12.64
C ARG A 109 -8.69 -1.36 -12.13
N ARG A 110 -8.94 -0.79 -10.95
CA ARG A 110 -10.29 -0.64 -10.38
C ARG A 110 -10.61 0.83 -10.16
N ALA A 111 -11.91 1.14 -10.15
CA ALA A 111 -12.40 2.45 -9.75
C ALA A 111 -12.66 2.44 -8.23
N SER A 112 -12.08 3.38 -7.51
CA SER A 112 -12.35 3.67 -6.09
C SER A 112 -12.91 5.09 -5.98
N GLN A 113 -13.02 5.64 -4.78
CA GLN A 113 -13.49 6.99 -4.55
C GLN A 113 -12.98 7.56 -3.23
N ASN A 114 -12.77 8.87 -3.20
CA ASN A 114 -12.55 9.61 -1.97
C ASN A 114 -13.87 10.26 -1.52
N VAL A 115 -14.03 10.44 -0.22
CA VAL A 115 -15.06 11.31 0.35
C VAL A 115 -14.41 12.64 0.69
N TRP A 116 -14.84 13.70 0.00
CA TRP A 116 -14.30 15.05 0.18
C TRP A 116 -15.37 15.96 0.77
N SER A 117 -15.05 16.61 1.88
CA SER A 117 -15.92 17.61 2.52
C SER A 117 -15.16 18.92 2.71
N PRO A 118 -15.28 19.87 1.75
CA PRO A 118 -14.62 21.15 1.86
C PRO A 118 -15.33 22.06 2.85
N GLU A 119 -14.58 22.97 3.46
CA GLU A 119 -15.12 24.16 4.08
C GLU A 119 -14.70 25.37 3.24
N ARG A 120 -15.64 26.28 2.98
CA ARG A 120 -15.45 27.44 2.10
C ARG A 120 -15.88 28.72 2.82
N ARG A 121 -15.23 29.03 3.95
CA ARG A 121 -15.45 30.30 4.66
C ARG A 121 -14.42 31.36 4.30
N GLU A 122 -13.56 31.06 3.33
CA GLU A 122 -12.54 31.96 2.78
C GLU A 122 -11.58 32.44 3.88
N ARG A 123 -11.19 31.50 4.75
CA ARG A 123 -10.23 31.76 5.83
C ARG A 123 -8.81 31.85 5.26
N ALA A 124 -7.90 32.45 6.03
CA ALA A 124 -6.53 32.71 5.60
C ALA A 124 -5.70 31.43 5.38
N GLY A 125 -6.02 30.34 6.07
CA GLY A 125 -5.35 29.04 5.93
C GLY A 125 -6.33 27.89 5.71
N ALA A 126 -5.77 26.72 5.40
CA ALA A 126 -6.51 25.47 5.25
C ALA A 126 -5.93 24.42 6.20
N LEU A 127 -6.79 23.73 6.94
CA LEU A 127 -6.45 22.55 7.73
C LEU A 127 -7.14 21.35 7.09
N VAL A 128 -6.38 20.37 6.60
CA VAL A 128 -6.92 19.17 5.95
C VAL A 128 -6.77 17.98 6.88
N LEU A 129 -7.89 17.43 7.31
CA LEU A 129 -7.95 16.18 8.06
C LEU A 129 -8.06 15.02 7.07
N VAL A 130 -7.16 14.04 7.20
CA VAL A 130 -7.06 12.90 6.27
C VAL A 130 -7.08 11.59 7.05
N ALA A 131 -7.91 10.65 6.60
CA ALA A 131 -7.85 9.25 6.98
C ALA A 131 -8.25 8.38 5.79
N HIS A 132 -7.68 7.20 5.63
CA HIS A 132 -8.16 6.27 4.61
C HIS A 132 -9.24 5.38 5.21
N TYR A 133 -10.27 5.08 4.43
CA TYR A 133 -11.39 4.27 4.89
C TYR A 133 -11.40 2.91 4.24
N ASP A 134 -10.60 2.60 3.24
CA ASP A 134 -10.44 1.23 2.78
C ASP A 134 -9.70 0.35 3.82
N ALA A 135 -9.73 -0.96 3.60
CA ALA A 135 -9.02 -1.92 4.42
C ALA A 135 -8.15 -2.84 3.55
N GLY A 136 -6.92 -3.07 4.00
CA GLY A 136 -5.96 -3.95 3.35
C GLY A 136 -6.24 -5.43 3.59
N ARG A 137 -5.49 -6.28 2.88
CA ARG A 137 -5.43 -7.72 3.15
C ARG A 137 -4.49 -8.02 4.29
N SER A 138 -4.74 -9.13 4.98
CA SER A 138 -3.82 -9.68 5.97
C SER A 138 -2.68 -10.47 5.30
N GLY A 139 -1.98 -11.29 6.06
CA GLY A 139 -0.97 -12.23 5.61
C GLY A 139 -0.11 -12.67 6.79
N THR A 140 0.61 -13.77 6.64
CA THR A 140 1.56 -14.28 7.63
C THR A 140 2.61 -13.24 8.02
N VAL A 141 2.97 -12.34 7.11
CA VAL A 141 3.88 -11.20 7.36
C VAL A 141 3.31 -10.23 8.41
N TYR A 142 1.99 -10.21 8.56
CA TYR A 142 1.27 -9.39 9.53
C TYR A 142 0.95 -10.12 10.84
N ASP A 143 1.36 -11.39 11.00
CA ASP A 143 1.16 -12.15 12.23
C ASP A 143 1.80 -11.41 13.43
N PRO A 144 1.04 -11.08 14.49
CA PRO A 144 1.56 -10.44 15.69
C PRO A 144 2.77 -11.16 16.27
N ARG A 145 2.81 -12.50 16.24
CA ARG A 145 3.93 -13.29 16.78
C ARG A 145 5.20 -13.12 15.96
N LEU A 146 5.06 -13.02 14.63
CA LEU A 146 6.20 -12.75 13.76
C LEU A 146 6.71 -11.32 13.98
N ARG A 147 5.79 -10.36 14.09
CA ARG A 147 6.12 -8.96 14.42
C ARG A 147 6.82 -8.83 15.77
N GLU A 148 6.37 -9.54 16.79
CA GLU A 148 7.00 -9.59 18.12
C GLU A 148 8.41 -10.21 18.06
N ARG A 149 8.59 -11.31 17.31
CA ARG A 149 9.91 -11.93 17.11
C ARG A 149 10.88 -11.02 16.39
N LEU A 150 10.43 -10.35 15.32
CA LEU A 150 11.22 -9.35 14.60
C LEU A 150 11.48 -8.10 15.47
N ALA A 151 10.54 -7.75 16.34
CA ALA A 151 10.67 -6.69 17.33
C ALA A 151 11.60 -7.07 18.51
N ALA A 152 11.90 -8.36 18.70
CA ALA A 152 12.91 -8.83 19.63
C ALA A 152 14.32 -8.82 19.01
N THR A 153 14.44 -8.80 17.69
CA THR A 153 15.73 -8.69 16.99
C THR A 153 16.41 -7.35 17.32
N PRO A 154 17.70 -7.34 17.71
CA PRO A 154 18.43 -6.11 18.02
C PRO A 154 18.32 -5.08 16.87
N ARG A 155 18.10 -3.81 17.19
CA ARG A 155 17.91 -2.74 16.19
C ARG A 155 19.05 -2.67 15.15
N GLY A 156 20.28 -3.00 15.53
CA GLY A 156 21.44 -3.01 14.63
C GLY A 156 21.47 -4.16 13.62
N LEU A 157 20.64 -5.20 13.80
CA LEU A 157 20.51 -6.35 12.89
C LEU A 157 19.23 -6.28 12.05
N ARG A 158 18.36 -5.28 12.28
CA ARG A 158 17.19 -5.09 11.43
C ARG A 158 17.62 -4.39 10.15
N PRO A 159 17.23 -4.89 8.97
CA PRO A 159 17.39 -4.11 7.77
C PRO A 159 16.67 -2.77 7.99
N PRO A 160 17.31 -1.61 7.71
CA PRO A 160 16.69 -0.29 7.88
C PRO A 160 15.59 -0.02 6.84
N LEU A 161 15.18 -1.06 6.11
CA LEU A 161 14.43 -1.03 4.87
C LEU A 161 13.18 -1.88 5.05
N GLY A 162 12.02 -1.37 4.62
CA GLY A 162 10.76 -2.11 4.65
C GLY A 162 10.81 -3.38 3.79
N PRO A 163 9.84 -4.31 3.93
CA PRO A 163 9.83 -5.59 3.20
C PRO A 163 9.99 -5.44 1.68
N LEU A 164 9.29 -4.47 1.07
CA LEU A 164 9.41 -4.20 -0.37
C LEU A 164 10.77 -3.63 -0.77
N ALA A 165 11.45 -2.91 0.12
CA ALA A 165 12.79 -2.43 -0.14
C ALA A 165 13.81 -3.59 -0.12
N VAL A 166 13.60 -4.64 0.69
CA VAL A 166 14.41 -5.87 0.62
C VAL A 166 14.27 -6.54 -0.75
N VAL A 167 13.04 -6.64 -1.27
CA VAL A 167 12.78 -7.14 -2.64
C VAL A 167 13.50 -6.28 -3.67
N PHE A 168 13.34 -4.95 -3.61
CA PHE A 168 13.97 -4.01 -4.53
C PHE A 168 15.49 -4.18 -4.59
N TRP A 169 16.16 -4.18 -3.42
CA TRP A 169 17.62 -4.33 -3.37
C TRP A 169 18.09 -5.73 -3.80
N ALA A 170 17.30 -6.78 -3.55
CA ALA A 170 17.60 -8.09 -4.10
C ALA A 170 17.56 -8.09 -5.65
N ILE A 171 16.60 -7.40 -6.28
CA ILE A 171 16.58 -7.21 -7.73
C ILE A 171 17.83 -6.45 -8.21
N VAL A 172 18.23 -5.38 -7.51
CA VAL A 172 19.46 -4.61 -7.82
C VAL A 172 20.70 -5.51 -7.80
N LEU A 173 20.84 -6.35 -6.76
CA LEU A 173 22.00 -7.25 -6.63
C LEU A 173 22.02 -8.36 -7.70
N VAL A 174 20.85 -8.87 -8.10
CA VAL A 174 20.74 -9.81 -9.23
C VAL A 174 21.16 -9.10 -10.53
N LEU A 175 20.72 -7.86 -10.77
CA LEU A 175 21.12 -7.09 -11.95
C LEU A 175 22.62 -6.82 -11.96
N ALA A 176 23.20 -6.40 -10.83
CA ALA A 176 24.63 -6.16 -10.70
C ALA A 176 25.44 -7.41 -11.02
N SER A 177 24.98 -8.58 -10.59
CA SER A 177 25.59 -9.87 -10.91
C SER A 177 25.53 -10.16 -12.42
N GLY A 178 24.39 -9.88 -13.07
CA GLY A 178 24.24 -10.01 -14.52
C GLY A 178 25.18 -9.09 -15.31
N ILE A 179 25.29 -7.82 -14.90
CA ILE A 179 26.22 -6.85 -15.50
C ILE A 179 27.67 -7.31 -15.32
N ALA A 180 28.02 -7.81 -14.14
CA ALA A 180 29.36 -8.34 -13.87
C ALA A 180 29.71 -9.52 -14.79
N ARG A 181 28.74 -10.42 -15.07
CA ARG A 181 28.92 -11.51 -16.04
C ARG A 181 29.16 -10.98 -17.47
N ILE A 182 28.43 -9.95 -17.89
CA ILE A 182 28.65 -9.30 -19.19
C ILE A 182 30.07 -8.71 -19.29
N ALA A 183 30.59 -8.18 -18.19
CA ALA A 183 31.95 -7.65 -18.10
C ALA A 183 33.06 -8.74 -18.05
N GLY A 184 32.70 -10.04 -18.09
CA GLY A 184 33.66 -11.14 -18.10
C GLY A 184 34.28 -11.47 -16.73
N LEU A 185 33.68 -10.99 -15.63
CA LEU A 185 34.09 -11.36 -14.28
C LEU A 185 33.77 -12.84 -13.99
N ASP A 186 34.58 -13.47 -13.12
CA ASP A 186 34.51 -14.91 -12.83
C ASP A 186 33.09 -15.38 -12.46
N ALA A 187 32.58 -16.32 -13.27
CA ALA A 187 31.23 -16.84 -13.15
C ALA A 187 30.99 -17.59 -11.82
N ALA A 188 32.00 -18.20 -11.20
CA ALA A 188 31.82 -19.00 -9.98
C ALA A 188 31.50 -18.11 -8.77
N ALA A 189 32.34 -17.10 -8.51
CA ALA A 189 32.14 -16.17 -7.40
C ALA A 189 30.85 -15.35 -7.55
N LEU A 190 30.51 -14.95 -8.79
CA LEU A 190 29.26 -14.25 -9.09
C LEU A 190 28.02 -15.13 -8.92
N THR A 191 28.11 -16.42 -9.20
CA THR A 191 26.99 -17.35 -8.97
C THR A 191 26.69 -17.48 -7.48
N VAL A 192 27.72 -17.56 -6.64
CA VAL A 192 27.56 -17.57 -5.17
C VAL A 192 27.01 -16.22 -4.68
N ALA A 193 27.51 -15.10 -5.20
CA ALA A 193 27.03 -13.77 -4.83
C ALA A 193 25.55 -13.55 -5.24
N GLN A 194 25.13 -14.06 -6.39
CA GLN A 194 23.76 -14.00 -6.90
C GLN A 194 22.80 -14.92 -6.13
N PHE A 195 23.31 -15.98 -5.51
CA PHE A 195 22.48 -16.98 -4.81
C PHE A 195 21.63 -16.35 -3.72
N VAL A 196 22.24 -15.56 -2.83
CA VAL A 196 21.55 -14.93 -1.69
C VAL A 196 20.38 -14.02 -2.13
N PRO A 197 20.57 -13.01 -3.01
CA PRO A 197 19.45 -12.18 -3.44
C PRO A 197 18.40 -12.97 -4.24
N THR A 198 18.79 -14.01 -4.99
CA THR A 198 17.82 -14.87 -5.68
C THR A 198 16.96 -15.65 -4.69
N VAL A 199 17.54 -16.22 -3.63
CA VAL A 199 16.79 -16.90 -2.57
C VAL A 199 15.83 -15.95 -1.87
N VAL A 200 16.24 -14.71 -1.61
CA VAL A 200 15.36 -13.67 -1.05
C VAL A 200 14.16 -13.42 -1.96
N LEU A 201 14.37 -13.29 -3.28
CA LEU A 201 13.27 -13.10 -4.23
C LEU A 201 12.34 -14.31 -4.29
N ILE A 202 12.90 -15.53 -4.34
CA ILE A 202 12.12 -16.78 -4.34
C ILE A 202 11.27 -16.88 -3.06
N ALA A 203 11.83 -16.56 -1.89
CA ALA A 203 11.12 -16.57 -0.63
C ALA A 203 10.06 -15.46 -0.52
N SER A 204 10.26 -14.33 -1.22
CA SER A 204 9.31 -13.21 -1.21
C SER A 204 8.04 -13.52 -2.01
N ILE A 205 8.13 -14.33 -3.08
CA ILE A 205 6.98 -14.71 -3.91
C ILE A 205 5.84 -15.35 -3.10
N PRO A 206 6.04 -16.45 -2.34
CA PRO A 206 4.97 -17.06 -1.57
C PRO A 206 4.43 -16.14 -0.47
N LEU A 207 5.26 -15.28 0.13
CA LEU A 207 4.82 -14.31 1.13
C LEU A 207 3.90 -13.23 0.52
N LEU A 208 4.21 -12.77 -0.70
CA LEU A 208 3.37 -11.81 -1.42
C LEU A 208 2.08 -12.46 -1.92
N LEU A 209 2.13 -13.71 -2.36
CA LEU A 209 0.93 -14.46 -2.75
C LEU A 209 0.04 -14.77 -1.55
N ASP A 210 0.63 -15.06 -0.38
CA ASP A 210 -0.10 -15.23 0.88
C ASP A 210 -0.88 -13.97 1.26
N ILE A 211 -0.29 -12.78 1.09
CA ILE A 211 -1.00 -11.50 1.29
C ILE A 211 -2.15 -11.35 0.28
N GLU A 212 -1.91 -11.64 -1.00
CA GLU A 212 -2.92 -11.50 -2.05
C GLU A 212 -4.13 -12.43 -1.83
N LEU A 213 -3.87 -13.65 -1.35
CA LEU A 213 -4.90 -14.67 -1.09
C LEU A 213 -5.56 -14.55 0.28
N SER A 214 -5.01 -13.72 1.16
CA SER A 214 -5.55 -13.50 2.50
C SER A 214 -6.81 -12.64 2.49
N ASP A 215 -7.65 -12.88 3.49
CA ASP A 215 -8.86 -12.09 3.71
C ASP A 215 -8.53 -10.62 4.01
N VAL A 216 -9.47 -9.77 3.64
CA VAL A 216 -9.45 -8.35 3.96
C VAL A 216 -9.70 -8.19 5.46
N VAL A 217 -8.82 -7.45 6.15
CA VAL A 217 -8.99 -7.24 7.59
C VAL A 217 -10.15 -6.28 7.87
N PRO A 218 -10.77 -6.36 9.06
CA PRO A 218 -11.75 -5.36 9.49
C PRO A 218 -11.26 -3.91 9.47
N GLY A 219 -9.95 -3.69 9.66
CA GLY A 219 -9.33 -2.37 9.59
C GLY A 219 -9.70 -1.43 10.74
N ALA A 220 -9.99 -1.97 11.93
CA ALA A 220 -10.42 -1.15 13.09
C ALA A 220 -9.39 -0.07 13.46
N ASN A 221 -8.11 -0.43 13.57
CA ASN A 221 -7.02 0.52 13.85
C ASN A 221 -6.35 1.08 12.60
N GLU A 222 -6.49 0.40 11.46
CA GLU A 222 -5.90 0.75 10.17
C GLU A 222 -6.98 0.60 9.10
N ASN A 223 -7.88 1.58 8.95
CA ASN A 223 -7.86 2.89 9.63
C ASN A 223 -9.24 3.47 9.99
N ALA A 224 -10.18 2.60 10.41
CA ALA A 224 -11.49 3.05 10.89
C ALA A 224 -11.37 4.00 12.11
N SER A 225 -10.38 3.79 12.98
CA SER A 225 -10.08 4.67 14.12
C SER A 225 -9.67 6.07 13.68
N GLY A 226 -8.86 6.20 12.62
CA GLY A 226 -8.51 7.49 12.03
C GLY A 226 -9.73 8.17 11.44
N VAL A 227 -10.60 7.44 10.73
CA VAL A 227 -11.84 8.01 10.19
C VAL A 227 -12.76 8.51 11.31
N ALA A 228 -12.96 7.72 12.36
CA ALA A 228 -13.75 8.12 13.52
C ALA A 228 -13.17 9.38 14.20
N THR A 229 -11.84 9.46 14.32
CA THR A 229 -11.15 10.64 14.85
C THR A 229 -11.37 11.86 13.98
N VAL A 230 -11.27 11.73 12.66
CA VAL A 230 -11.51 12.81 11.70
C VAL A 230 -12.95 13.31 11.78
N LEU A 231 -13.94 12.42 11.87
CA LEU A 231 -15.35 12.79 12.01
C LEU A 231 -15.59 13.55 13.33
N ALA A 232 -15.04 13.07 14.44
CA ALA A 232 -15.18 13.74 15.74
C ALA A 232 -14.53 15.13 15.76
N LEU A 233 -13.37 15.29 15.10
CA LEU A 233 -12.72 16.59 14.96
C LEU A 233 -13.50 17.52 14.03
N ALA A 234 -14.06 16.99 12.93
CA ALA A 234 -14.90 17.75 12.00
C ALA A 234 -16.17 18.27 12.67
N GLU A 235 -16.81 17.46 13.52
CA GLU A 235 -17.94 17.88 14.35
C GLU A 235 -17.52 18.98 15.35
N ARG A 236 -16.41 18.76 16.07
CA ARG A 236 -15.99 19.65 17.15
C ARG A 236 -15.55 21.02 16.64
N PHE A 237 -14.84 21.08 15.51
CA PHE A 237 -14.14 22.26 15.03
C PHE A 237 -14.68 22.83 13.71
N GLY A 238 -15.52 22.09 12.99
CA GLY A 238 -16.12 22.56 11.74
C GLY A 238 -16.83 23.89 11.93
N GLY A 239 -16.49 24.90 11.13
CA GLY A 239 -17.07 26.23 11.25
C GLY A 239 -16.64 27.03 12.49
N ARG A 240 -15.73 26.53 13.32
CA ARG A 240 -15.36 27.18 14.60
C ARG A 240 -13.93 27.68 14.62
N LEU A 241 -13.12 27.32 13.62
CA LEU A 241 -11.75 27.82 13.50
C LEU A 241 -11.75 29.27 13.00
N GLU A 242 -10.91 30.10 13.63
CA GLU A 242 -10.82 31.54 13.33
C GLU A 242 -10.01 31.81 12.06
N HIS A 243 -8.92 31.06 11.87
CA HIS A 243 -7.93 31.32 10.82
C HIS A 243 -7.88 30.26 9.72
N PHE A 244 -8.53 29.12 9.90
CA PHE A 244 -8.43 27.97 9.00
C PHE A 244 -9.79 27.49 8.51
N ASP A 245 -9.90 27.22 7.22
CA ASP A 245 -10.96 26.38 6.67
C ASP A 245 -10.62 24.92 6.97
N LEU A 246 -11.54 24.20 7.61
CA LEU A 246 -11.35 22.79 7.96
C LEU A 246 -11.88 21.91 6.83
N HIS A 247 -10.99 21.24 6.10
CA HIS A 247 -11.35 20.29 5.07
C HIS A 247 -11.22 18.85 5.57
N VAL A 248 -12.04 17.95 5.05
CA VAL A 248 -11.97 16.51 5.35
C VAL A 248 -11.79 15.73 4.05
N VAL A 249 -10.77 14.87 4.02
CA VAL A 249 -10.55 13.86 2.98
C VAL A 249 -10.61 12.49 3.65
N LEU A 250 -11.55 11.65 3.24
CA LEU A 250 -11.53 10.23 3.57
C LEU A 250 -11.19 9.46 2.29
N SER A 251 -9.96 8.93 2.18
CA SER A 251 -9.48 8.32 0.94
C SER A 251 -9.84 6.84 0.83
N GLY A 252 -10.11 6.38 -0.39
CA GLY A 252 -10.22 4.96 -0.73
C GLY A 252 -9.01 4.53 -1.57
N GLY A 253 -8.53 3.31 -1.33
CA GLY A 253 -7.38 2.71 -1.99
C GLY A 253 -6.04 3.36 -1.66
N GLU A 254 -5.72 3.41 -0.37
CA GLU A 254 -4.39 3.71 0.14
C GLU A 254 -3.39 2.59 -0.21
#